data_AF-A0A367ZFH4-F1
#
_entry.id   AF-A0A367ZFH4-F1
#
_cell.length_a   1.000
_cell.length_b   1.000
_cell.length_c   1.000
_cell.angle_alpha   90.00
_cell.angle_beta   90.00
_cell.angle_gamma   90.00
#
_symmetry.space_group_name_H-M   'P 1'
#
loop_
_entity.id
_entity.type
_entity.pdbx_description
1 polymer ?
#
loop_
_entity_poly.entity_id
_entity_poly.type
_entity_poly.pdbx_seq_one_letter_code
_entity_poly.pdbx_strand_id
1 'polypeptide(L)' 'MKKLARTYHRSAYDGAYLALAEERGSKLVTGYRRLYNAVKDHLPWVLWIEHFDLEMV' A
#
# COMPACT_ATOMS: atom_id res chain seq x y z
N MET A 1 -5.23 10.08 4.44
CA MET A 1 -4.54 9.39 5.56
C MET A 1 -5.50 8.73 6.57
N LYS A 2 -6.23 9.49 7.41
CA LYS A 2 -7.06 8.91 8.50
C LYS A 2 -8.14 7.91 8.03
N LYS A 3 -8.71 8.12 6.84
CA LYS A 3 -9.74 7.23 6.26
C LYS A 3 -9.18 5.83 6.00
N LEU A 4 -8.12 5.72 5.20
CA LEU A 4 -7.51 4.43 4.82
C LEU A 4 -6.96 3.65 6.02
N ALA A 5 -6.29 4.32 6.96
CA ALA A 5 -5.81 3.67 8.18
C ALA A 5 -6.96 3.00 8.96
N ARG A 6 -8.09 3.71 9.11
CA ARG A 6 -9.27 3.18 9.81
C ARG A 6 -9.97 2.08 9.02
N THR A 7 -10.16 2.27 7.71
CA THR A 7 -10.83 1.31 6.82
C THR A 7 -10.14 -0.06 6.83
N TYR A 8 -8.80 -0.08 6.83
CA TYR A 8 -8.02 -1.32 6.78
C TYR A 8 -7.42 -1.73 8.13
N HIS A 9 -7.86 -1.09 9.22
CA HIS A 9 -7.38 -1.36 10.59
C HIS A 9 -5.85 -1.36 10.69
N ARG A 10 -5.19 -0.40 10.04
CA ARG A 10 -3.72 -0.23 10.00
C ARG A 10 -3.28 1.00 10.77
N SER A 11 -1.97 1.12 10.96
CA SER A 11 -1.39 2.26 11.68
C SER A 11 -1.63 3.57 10.92
N ALA A 12 -1.50 4.69 11.63
CA ALA A 12 -1.48 6.01 10.99
C ALA A 12 -0.40 6.08 9.89
N TYR A 13 0.77 5.47 10.15
CA TYR A 13 1.90 5.42 9.21
C TYR A 13 1.55 4.69 7.91
N ASP A 14 0.98 3.49 8.01
CA ASP A 14 0.49 2.74 6.85
C ASP A 14 -0.53 3.57 6.04
N GLY A 15 -1.45 4.22 6.74
CA GLY A 15 -2.45 5.08 6.10
C GLY A 15 -1.88 6.33 5.44
N ALA A 16 -0.68 6.79 5.82
CA ALA A 16 0.00 7.88 5.13
C ALA A 16 0.53 7.43 3.77
N TYR A 17 1.23 6.29 3.72
CA TYR A 17 1.74 5.75 2.45
C TYR A 17 0.62 5.37 1.50
N LEU A 18 -0.45 4.74 2.01
CA LEU A 18 -1.63 4.44 1.20
C LEU A 18 -2.26 5.71 0.61
N ALA A 19 -2.42 6.76 1.43
CA ALA A 19 -3.01 8.00 0.97
C ALA A 19 -2.12 8.74 -0.04
N LEU A 20 -0.80 8.73 0.18
CA LEU A 20 0.15 9.36 -0.73
C LEU A 20 0.17 8.66 -2.10
N ALA A 21 0.13 7.34 -2.11
CA ALA A 21 0.07 6.56 -3.36
C ALA A 21 -1.25 6.79 -4.10
N GLU A 22 -2.38 6.78 -3.38
CA GLU A 22 -3.71 7.09 -3.92
C GLU A 22 -3.76 8.49 -4.55
N GLU A 23 -3.29 9.51 -3.83
CA GLU A 23 -3.28 10.91 -4.30
C GLU A 23 -2.41 11.11 -5.55
N ARG A 24 -1.29 10.38 -5.64
CA ARG A 24 -0.37 10.46 -6.79
C ARG A 24 -0.72 9.51 -7.93
N GLY A 25 -1.79 8.71 -7.81
CA GLY A 25 -2.11 7.65 -8.77
C GLY A 25 -0.96 6.66 -9.00
N SER A 26 -0.11 6.47 -8.00
CA SER A 26 1.13 5.68 -8.09
C SER A 26 0.97 4.33 -7.40
N LYS A 27 1.78 3.34 -7.80
CA LYS A 27 1.83 2.05 -7.11
C LYS A 27 2.60 2.19 -5.78
N LEU A 28 2.13 1.50 -4.75
CA LEU A 28 2.85 1.36 -3.48
C LEU A 28 3.49 -0.03 -3.42
N VAL A 29 4.81 -0.12 -3.60
CA VAL A 29 5.55 -1.36 -3.38
C VAL A 29 5.89 -1.49 -1.90
N THR A 30 5.61 -2.65 -1.30
CA THR A 30 5.91 -2.90 0.11
C THR A 30 6.39 -4.32 0.37
N GLY A 31 7.38 -4.45 1.26
CA GLY A 31 7.76 -5.71 1.89
C GLY A 31 7.09 -5.91 3.25
N TYR A 32 6.18 -5.02 3.67
CA TYR A 32 5.54 -5.13 4.97
C TYR A 32 4.28 -6.00 4.92
N ARG A 33 4.47 -7.29 5.24
CA ARG A 33 3.44 -8.33 5.12
C ARG A 33 2.11 -7.98 5.81
N ARG A 34 2.14 -7.31 6.97
CA ARG A 34 0.91 -6.93 7.70
C ARG A 34 0.10 -5.85 6.99
N LEU A 35 0.75 -4.91 6.32
CA LEU A 35 0.07 -3.93 5.47
C LEU A 35 -0.48 -4.64 4.23
N TYR A 36 0.37 -5.34 3.49
CA TYR A 36 -0.01 -6.00 2.24
C TYR A 36 -1.23 -6.90 2.40
N ASN A 37 -1.23 -7.81 3.38
CA ASN A 37 -2.34 -8.73 3.62
C ASN A 37 -3.65 -8.02 4.03
N ALA A 38 -3.58 -6.81 4.59
CA ALA A 38 -4.78 -6.07 4.99
C ALA A 38 -5.48 -5.39 3.80
N VAL A 39 -4.78 -5.19 2.69
CA VAL A 39 -5.25 -4.33 1.59
C VAL A 39 -5.24 -4.97 0.22
N LYS A 40 -4.45 -6.04 0.00
CA LYS A 40 -4.19 -6.62 -1.33
C LYS A 40 -5.45 -6.99 -2.12
N ASP A 41 -6.53 -7.39 -1.43
CA ASP A 41 -7.79 -7.81 -2.06
C ASP A 41 -8.71 -6.61 -2.40
N HIS A 42 -8.35 -5.41 -1.94
CA HIS A 42 -9.14 -4.18 -2.11
C HIS A 42 -8.40 -3.08 -2.87
N LEU A 43 -7.07 -3.04 -2.77
CA LEU A 43 -6.21 -2.00 -3.31
C LEU A 43 -5.18 -2.64 -4.27
N PRO A 44 -5.55 -2.91 -5.54
CA PRO A 44 -4.68 -3.64 -6.48
C PRO A 44 -3.39 -2.89 -6.85
N TRP A 45 -3.30 -1.60 -6.52
CA TRP A 45 -2.11 -0.78 -6.68
C TRP A 45 -1.09 -0.92 -5.55
N VAL A 46 -1.38 -1.70 -4.51
CA VAL A 46 -0.41 -2.08 -3.48
C VAL A 46 0.24 -3.41 -3.87
N LEU A 47 1.55 -3.36 -4.14
CA LEU A 47 2.32 -4.50 -4.65
C LEU A 47 3.22 -5.09 -3.56
N TRP A 48 3.34 -6.42 -3.59
CA TRP A 48 4.35 -7.13 -2.80
C TRP A 48 5.72 -7.00 -3.48
N ILE A 49 6.76 -6.73 -2.70
CA ILE A 49 8.10 -6.45 -3.21
C ILE A 49 8.67 -7.58 -4.09
N GLU A 50 8.37 -8.85 -3.79
CA GLU A 50 8.87 -10.00 -4.58
C GLU A 50 8.16 -10.14 -5.94
N HIS A 51 7.04 -9.45 -6.15
CA HIS A 51 6.35 -9.40 -7.45
C HIS A 51 6.73 -8.16 -8.26
N PHE A 52 7.65 -7.33 -7.75
CA PHE A 52 8.08 -6.12 -8.42
C PHE A 52 9.48 -6.33 -9.02
N ASP A 53 9.53 -6.50 -10.35
CA ASP A 53 10.79 -6.54 -11.07
C ASP A 53 11.44 -5.15 -11.02
N LEU A 54 12.60 -5.08 -10.36
CA LEU A 54 13.38 -3.86 -10.20
C LEU A 54 13.99 -3.36 -11.53
N GLU A 55 13.92 -4.13 -12.61
CA GLU A 55 14.46 -3.74 -13.94
C GLU A 55 13.55 -2.79 -14.73
N MET A 56 12.41 -2.36 -14.16
CA MET A 56 11.46 -1.44 -14.81
C MET A 56 11.45 -0.02 -14.22
N VAL A 57 12.54 0.42 -13.59
CA VAL A 57 12.71 1.80 -13.09
C VAL A 57 13.83 2.52 -13.83
#